data_AF-A0A067H347-F1
#
_entry.id   AF-A0A067H347-F1
#
_cell.length_a   1.000
_cell.length_b   1.000
_cell.length_c   1.000
_cell.angle_alpha   90.00
_cell.angle_beta   90.00
_cell.angle_gamma   90.00
#
_symmetry.space_group_name_H-M   'P 1'
#
loop_
_entity.id
_entity.type
_entity.pdbx_description
1 polymer ?
#
loop_
_entity_poly.entity_id
_entity_poly.type
_entity_poly.pdbx_seq_one_letter_code
_entity_poly.pdbx_strand_id
1 'polypeptide(L)'
;GKFCDEEMTMCDGTNEFWCEHGGKCEEIVQGEMYDCKCPAGYAGEHCEHSGTPCGQIFCFHEAQCLALSQVHNACDCPPDWKGSADCSLPTLSQTAGAVVGGAIYAKKLFKKKSNTAPRFQQLSSVQTQDILDGDENE
;
A
#
# COMPACT_ATOMS: atom_id res chain seq x y z
N GLY A 1 20.05 -15.63 3.04
CA GLY A 1 21.02 -15.63 1.91
C GLY A 1 20.73 -16.70 0.86
N LYS A 2 21.54 -16.83 -0.21
CA LYS A 2 21.37 -17.68 -1.41
C LYS A 2 21.11 -19.19 -1.15
N PHE A 3 21.27 -19.63 0.09
CA PHE A 3 21.02 -20.99 0.56
C PHE A 3 19.99 -21.07 1.71
N CYS A 4 19.32 -19.96 2.03
CA CYS A 4 18.39 -19.80 3.16
C CYS A 4 19.01 -20.03 4.55
N ASP A 5 20.34 -20.07 4.65
CA ASP A 5 21.08 -20.33 5.90
C ASP A 5 21.24 -19.09 6.80
N GLU A 6 20.97 -17.91 6.23
CA GLU A 6 21.16 -16.60 6.88
C GLU A 6 19.84 -15.85 6.91
N GLU A 7 19.54 -15.30 8.08
CA GLU A 7 18.44 -14.36 8.29
C GLU A 7 18.67 -13.10 7.45
N MET A 8 17.65 -12.69 6.67
CA MET A 8 17.76 -11.50 5.84
C MET A 8 17.45 -10.27 6.70
N THR A 9 18.48 -9.50 7.01
CA THR A 9 18.35 -8.23 7.71
C THR A 9 17.99 -7.11 6.73
N MET A 10 16.98 -6.31 7.09
CA MET A 10 16.57 -5.14 6.32
C MET A 10 17.70 -4.09 6.31
N CYS A 11 17.87 -3.38 5.19
CA CYS A 11 18.85 -2.29 5.05
C CYS A 11 20.31 -2.61 5.42
N ASP A 12 20.78 -3.86 5.28
CA ASP A 12 22.16 -4.26 5.65
C ASP A 12 23.27 -3.67 4.76
N GLY A 13 22.92 -2.84 3.77
CA GLY A 13 23.85 -2.18 2.85
C GLY A 13 24.51 -3.11 1.82
N THR A 14 24.24 -4.40 1.88
CA THR A 14 24.75 -5.41 0.92
C THR A 14 23.71 -5.80 -0.11
N ASN A 15 22.45 -5.46 0.15
CA ASN A 15 21.28 -5.96 -0.54
C ASN A 15 20.43 -4.81 -1.14
N GLU A 16 20.53 -4.60 -2.46
CA GLU A 16 19.70 -3.66 -3.24
C GLU A 16 18.24 -4.11 -3.40
N PHE A 17 17.87 -5.32 -2.96
CA PHE A 17 16.51 -5.83 -3.20
C PHE A 17 15.43 -5.15 -2.35
N TRP A 18 15.79 -4.44 -1.27
CA TRP A 18 14.83 -3.76 -0.40
C TRP A 18 14.29 -2.48 -1.03
N CYS A 19 15.15 -1.72 -1.72
CA CYS A 19 14.80 -0.50 -2.42
C CYS A 19 15.38 -0.54 -3.84
N GLU A 20 14.51 -0.66 -4.82
CA GLU A 20 14.87 -0.68 -6.24
C GLU A 20 15.37 0.68 -6.73
N HIS A 21 15.95 0.67 -7.94
CA HIS A 21 16.37 1.88 -8.66
C HIS A 21 17.31 2.82 -7.89
N GLY A 22 18.10 2.27 -6.96
CA GLY A 22 19.03 3.05 -6.13
C GLY A 22 18.36 3.83 -5.01
N GLY A 23 17.17 3.41 -4.57
CA GLY A 23 16.53 3.92 -3.36
C GLY A 23 17.39 3.69 -2.12
N LYS A 24 17.39 4.67 -1.21
CA LYS A 24 18.14 4.58 0.05
C LYS A 24 17.25 3.95 1.11
N CYS A 25 17.64 2.77 1.59
CA CYS A 25 16.97 2.05 2.66
C CYS A 25 17.26 2.71 4.02
N GLU A 26 16.22 3.05 4.77
CA GLU A 26 16.30 3.59 6.12
C GLU A 26 15.54 2.68 7.10
N GLU A 27 16.24 2.15 8.08
CA GLU A 27 15.66 1.30 9.11
C GLU A 27 14.83 2.14 10.09
N ILE A 28 13.54 1.79 10.26
CA ILE A 28 12.61 2.47 11.19
C ILE A 28 12.56 1.73 12.52
N VAL A 29 12.47 0.39 12.46
CA VAL A 29 12.48 -0.49 13.63
C VAL A 29 13.54 -1.56 13.37
N GLN A 30 14.46 -1.72 14.32
CA GLN A 30 15.58 -2.66 14.21
C GLN A 30 15.13 -4.05 13.72
N GLY A 31 15.49 -4.38 12.49
CA GLY A 31 15.21 -5.65 11.84
C GLY A 31 13.75 -5.93 11.45
N GLU A 32 12.80 -5.03 11.76
CA GLU A 32 11.36 -5.29 11.56
C GLU A 32 10.68 -4.35 10.56
N MET A 33 11.13 -3.10 10.46
CA MET A 33 10.55 -2.11 9.55
C MET A 33 11.61 -1.25 8.92
N TYR A 34 11.43 -0.95 7.63
CA TYR A 34 12.24 -0.03 6.87
C TYR A 34 11.36 0.88 6.00
N ASP A 35 11.95 1.97 5.53
CA ASP A 35 11.36 2.88 4.55
C ASP A 35 12.40 3.19 3.46
N CYS A 36 11.94 3.24 2.21
CA CYS A 36 12.79 3.56 1.07
C CYS A 36 12.69 5.04 0.72
N LYS A 37 13.82 5.75 0.79
CA LYS A 37 13.94 7.08 0.19
C LYS A 37 14.21 6.94 -1.30
N CYS A 38 13.14 7.05 -2.09
CA CYS A 38 13.21 6.91 -3.53
C CYS A 38 13.88 8.11 -4.20
N PRO A 39 14.72 7.87 -5.24
CA PRO A 39 15.29 8.94 -6.03
C PRO A 39 14.20 9.62 -6.89
N ALA A 40 14.52 10.81 -7.39
CA ALA A 40 13.60 11.56 -8.24
C ALA A 40 13.21 10.72 -9.47
N GLY A 41 11.90 10.63 -9.72
CA GLY A 41 11.37 9.80 -10.81
C GLY A 41 10.93 8.40 -10.39
N TYR A 42 11.08 8.03 -9.11
CA TYR A 42 10.66 6.74 -8.57
C TYR A 42 9.81 6.92 -7.31
N ALA A 43 8.86 6.00 -7.11
CA ALA A 43 8.00 5.92 -5.95
C ALA A 43 7.48 4.47 -5.77
N GLY A 44 6.69 4.25 -4.73
CA GLY A 44 6.32 2.92 -4.25
C GLY A 44 7.01 2.61 -2.92
N GLU A 45 6.62 1.51 -2.28
CA GLU A 45 7.18 1.10 -0.99
C GLU A 45 8.67 0.71 -1.14
N HIS A 46 9.03 0.16 -2.30
CA HIS A 46 10.36 -0.31 -2.65
C HIS A 46 10.96 0.51 -3.81
N CYS A 47 10.41 1.68 -4.15
CA CYS A 47 10.83 2.45 -5.33
C CYS A 47 10.71 1.67 -6.66
N GLU A 48 9.79 0.72 -6.72
CA GLU A 48 9.53 -0.19 -7.83
C GLU A 48 8.84 0.52 -9.01
N HIS A 49 8.20 1.66 -8.76
CA HIS A 49 7.44 2.38 -9.77
C HIS A 49 8.17 3.63 -10.24
N SER A 50 8.46 3.71 -11.53
CA SER A 50 8.94 4.95 -12.16
C SER A 50 7.77 5.88 -12.45
N GLY A 51 7.82 7.12 -11.95
CA GLY A 51 6.76 8.12 -12.15
C GLY A 51 7.28 9.56 -12.16
N THR A 52 6.60 10.42 -12.90
CA THR A 52 6.94 11.86 -13.00
C THR A 52 6.24 12.65 -11.90
N PRO A 53 6.94 13.49 -11.12
CA PRO A 53 6.30 14.32 -10.10
C PRO A 53 5.30 15.30 -10.72
N CYS A 54 4.12 15.41 -10.11
CA CYS A 54 2.99 16.20 -10.59
C CYS A 54 2.30 16.92 -9.42
N GLY A 55 3.02 17.86 -8.79
CA GLY A 55 2.55 18.58 -7.60
C GLY A 55 2.63 17.73 -6.32
N GLN A 56 1.50 17.21 -5.85
CA GLN A 56 1.43 16.35 -4.65
C GLN A 56 1.26 14.86 -4.99
N ILE A 57 1.18 14.54 -6.29
CA ILE A 57 1.01 13.19 -6.82
C ILE A 57 2.17 12.85 -7.76
N PHE A 58 2.37 11.56 -8.03
CA PHE A 58 3.31 11.06 -9.02
C PHE A 58 2.55 10.37 -10.15
N CYS A 59 2.86 10.71 -11.39
CA CYS A 59 2.27 10.11 -12.57
C CYS A 59 3.11 8.91 -13.01
N PHE A 60 2.61 7.69 -12.78
CA PHE A 60 3.30 6.46 -13.15
C PHE A 60 3.15 6.13 -14.64
N HIS A 61 3.96 5.18 -15.12
CA HIS A 61 3.91 4.66 -16.49
C HIS A 61 4.02 5.74 -17.57
N GLU A 62 4.90 6.72 -17.33
CA GLU A 62 5.14 7.85 -18.24
C GLU A 62 3.89 8.70 -18.50
N ALA A 63 2.90 8.64 -17.61
CA ALA A 63 1.69 9.46 -17.70
C ALA A 63 2.04 10.96 -17.63
N GLN A 64 1.33 11.75 -18.44
CA GLN A 64 1.59 13.17 -18.54
C GLN A 64 0.90 13.94 -17.41
N CYS A 65 1.64 14.79 -16.71
CA CYS A 65 1.07 15.66 -15.68
C CYS A 65 0.22 16.77 -16.30
N LEU A 66 -1.07 16.79 -15.97
CA LEU A 66 -2.03 17.84 -16.34
C LEU A 66 -2.21 18.80 -15.17
N ALA A 67 -1.79 20.05 -15.36
CA ALA A 67 -2.06 21.13 -14.42
C ALA A 67 -3.49 21.64 -14.62
N LEU A 68 -4.45 21.11 -13.84
CA LEU A 68 -5.86 21.49 -13.92
C LEU A 68 -6.14 22.84 -13.23
N SER A 69 -5.39 23.17 -12.18
CA SER A 69 -5.37 24.48 -11.54
C SER A 69 -4.05 24.71 -10.79
N GLN A 70 -3.89 25.84 -10.08
CA GLN A 70 -2.68 26.10 -9.29
C GLN A 70 -2.43 25.09 -8.16
N VAL A 71 -3.46 24.38 -7.71
CA VAL A 71 -3.38 23.42 -6.59
C VAL A 71 -3.78 22.00 -7.01
N HIS A 72 -4.59 21.88 -8.06
CA HIS A 72 -5.11 20.61 -8.54
C HIS A 72 -4.36 20.15 -9.78
N ASN A 73 -3.65 19.04 -9.65
CA ASN A 73 -2.97 18.36 -10.76
C ASN A 73 -3.53 16.94 -10.89
N ALA A 74 -3.54 16.42 -12.11
CA ALA A 74 -3.98 15.06 -12.41
C ALA A 74 -3.05 14.44 -13.46
N CYS A 75 -2.99 13.12 -13.53
CA CYS A 75 -2.21 12.42 -14.53
C CYS A 75 -3.09 11.99 -15.72
N ASP A 76 -2.62 12.24 -16.93
CA ASP A 76 -3.19 11.69 -18.16
C ASP A 76 -2.71 10.25 -18.34
N CYS A 77 -3.53 9.29 -17.90
CA CYS A 77 -3.12 7.90 -17.85
C CYS A 77 -3.10 7.26 -19.25
N PRO A 78 -2.05 6.50 -19.60
CA PRO A 78 -2.07 5.65 -20.79
C PRO A 78 -3.22 4.63 -20.72
N PRO A 79 -3.72 4.12 -21.86
CA PRO A 79 -4.97 3.34 -21.94
C PRO A 79 -4.99 2.07 -21.08
N ASP A 80 -3.83 1.47 -20.84
CA ASP A 80 -3.69 0.25 -20.02
C ASP A 80 -3.62 0.53 -18.52
N TRP A 81 -3.62 1.81 -18.12
CA TRP A 81 -3.47 2.25 -16.75
C TRP A 81 -4.61 3.19 -16.34
N LYS A 82 -4.94 3.13 -15.05
CA LYS A 82 -5.96 3.92 -14.37
C LYS A 82 -5.55 4.14 -12.92
N GLY A 83 -6.28 4.97 -12.21
CA GLY A 83 -5.99 5.37 -10.84
C GLY A 83 -6.69 6.71 -10.62
N SER A 84 -7.08 7.05 -9.39
CA SER A 84 -7.86 8.26 -9.18
C SER A 84 -7.05 9.55 -9.40
N ALA A 85 -5.72 9.47 -9.41
CA ALA A 85 -4.85 10.60 -9.68
C ALA A 85 -3.47 10.23 -10.29
N ASP A 86 -2.96 9.02 -10.03
CA ASP A 86 -1.54 8.63 -10.17
C ASP A 86 -1.24 7.56 -11.24
N CYS A 87 -2.28 6.97 -11.86
CA CYS A 87 -2.17 5.91 -12.87
C CYS A 87 -1.52 4.60 -12.39
N SER A 88 -1.59 4.26 -11.10
CA SER A 88 -0.94 3.08 -10.51
C SER A 88 -1.62 1.74 -10.77
N LEU A 89 -2.86 1.71 -11.29
CA LEU A 89 -3.65 0.48 -11.45
C LEU A 89 -3.79 0.09 -12.93
N PRO A 90 -3.71 -1.20 -13.29
CA PRO A 90 -4.00 -1.62 -14.66
C PRO A 90 -5.50 -1.51 -14.97
N THR A 91 -5.84 -1.07 -16.19
CA THR A 91 -7.22 -1.01 -16.69
C THR A 91 -7.86 -2.40 -16.72
N LEU A 92 -7.05 -3.42 -17.07
CA LEU A 92 -7.43 -4.83 -17.22
C LEU A 92 -7.33 -5.66 -15.92
N SER A 93 -7.59 -5.05 -14.76
CA SER A 93 -7.67 -5.83 -13.51
C SER A 93 -8.64 -7.01 -13.67
N GLN A 94 -8.07 -8.21 -13.50
CA GLN A 94 -8.48 -9.50 -14.01
C GLN A 94 -9.95 -9.88 -13.70
N THR A 95 -10.83 -9.82 -14.71
CA THR A 95 -12.09 -10.60 -14.72
C THR A 95 -12.36 -11.31 -16.05
N ALA A 96 -11.34 -11.53 -16.88
CA ALA A 96 -11.49 -12.30 -18.12
C ALA A 96 -11.01 -13.75 -17.95
N GLY A 97 -11.45 -14.40 -16.87
CA GLY A 97 -11.59 -15.86 -16.86
C GLY A 97 -12.79 -16.26 -17.72
N ALA A 98 -12.71 -15.98 -19.03
CA ALA A 98 -13.62 -16.54 -20.01
C ALA A 98 -13.23 -18.01 -20.21
N VAL A 99 -13.77 -18.90 -19.37
CA VAL A 99 -13.75 -20.35 -19.61
C VAL A 99 -14.59 -20.65 -20.85
N VAL A 100 -13.96 -20.60 -22.02
CA VAL A 100 -14.49 -21.19 -23.25
C VAL A 100 -14.13 -22.67 -23.23
N GLY A 101 -15.12 -23.51 -22.95
CA GLY A 101 -15.09 -24.95 -23.24
C GLY A 101 -14.78 -25.85 -22.05
N GLY A 102 -15.80 -26.59 -21.61
CA GLY A 102 -15.62 -27.77 -20.77
C GLY A 102 -16.61 -27.89 -19.62
N ALA A 103 -17.86 -28.25 -19.91
CA ALA A 103 -18.65 -28.98 -18.91
C ALA A 103 -17.92 -30.30 -18.63
N ILE A 104 -17.49 -30.56 -17.39
CA ILE A 104 -17.64 -31.80 -16.59
C ILE A 104 -16.95 -31.53 -15.23
N TYR A 105 -17.72 -31.17 -14.20
CA TYR A 105 -17.70 -31.82 -12.87
C TYR A 105 -18.74 -31.10 -11.99
N ALA A 106 -20.00 -31.47 -12.18
CA ALA A 106 -21.02 -31.17 -11.20
C ALA A 106 -20.78 -32.03 -9.96
N LYS A 107 -20.11 -31.50 -8.93
CA LYS A 107 -20.27 -31.96 -7.54
C LYS A 107 -20.28 -30.75 -6.61
N LYS A 108 -21.49 -30.41 -6.17
CA LYS A 108 -21.90 -29.96 -4.82
C LYS A 108 -20.72 -29.44 -3.97
N LEU A 109 -20.75 -28.21 -3.47
CA LEU A 109 -21.45 -27.90 -2.23
C LEU A 109 -21.98 -26.45 -2.25
N PHE A 110 -23.30 -26.34 -2.14
CA PHE A 110 -24.00 -25.15 -1.69
C PHE A 110 -23.74 -24.91 -0.19
N LYS A 111 -23.87 -23.65 0.23
CA LYS A 111 -23.81 -23.03 1.59
C LYS A 111 -22.42 -22.49 1.95
N LYS A 112 -22.25 -21.23 2.36
CA LYS A 112 -23.16 -20.35 3.09
C LYS A 112 -23.07 -18.88 2.63
N LYS A 113 -24.25 -18.28 2.65
CA LYS A 113 -24.55 -16.85 2.68
C LYS A 113 -24.25 -16.32 4.10
N SER A 114 -23.62 -15.16 4.25
CA SER A 114 -23.94 -14.24 5.34
C SER A 114 -23.49 -12.82 5.00
N ASN A 115 -24.48 -11.96 4.77
CA ASN A 115 -24.37 -10.52 4.94
C ASN A 115 -23.98 -10.23 6.38
N THR A 116 -22.91 -9.47 6.60
CA THR A 116 -22.75 -8.65 7.82
C THR A 116 -22.04 -7.37 7.43
N ALA A 117 -22.79 -6.27 7.43
CA ALA A 117 -22.25 -4.92 7.30
C ALA A 117 -21.31 -4.61 8.48
N PRO A 118 -20.20 -3.87 8.27
CA PRO A 118 -19.31 -3.49 9.35
C PRO A 118 -20.02 -2.47 10.26
N ARG A 119 -20.17 -2.88 11.53
CA ARG A 119 -20.72 -2.06 12.61
C ARG A 119 -19.64 -1.08 13.07
N PHE A 120 -19.84 0.21 12.78
CA PHE A 120 -19.13 1.32 13.42
C PHE A 120 -19.27 1.18 14.95
N GLN A 121 -18.17 0.91 15.65
CA GLN A 121 -18.13 1.05 17.11
C GLN A 121 -17.73 2.48 17.45
N GLN A 122 -18.69 3.16 18.05
CA GLN A 122 -18.59 4.47 18.66
C GLN A 122 -17.66 4.36 19.89
N LEU A 123 -16.46 4.95 19.83
CA LEU A 123 -15.63 5.16 21.01
C LEU A 123 -16.08 6.46 21.67
N SER A 124 -16.97 6.35 22.66
CA SER A 124 -17.31 7.42 23.58
C SER A 124 -17.10 6.93 25.02
N SER A 125 -16.70 7.88 25.87
CA SER A 125 -16.47 7.81 27.33
C SER A 125 -15.21 7.09 27.83
N VAL A 126 -14.13 7.87 27.98
CA VAL A 126 -13.20 7.73 29.11
C VAL A 126 -14.01 7.96 30.39
N GLN A 127 -14.08 6.94 31.24
CA GLN A 127 -14.62 7.04 32.60
C GLN A 127 -13.47 7.41 33.54
N THR A 128 -13.53 8.62 34.09
CA THR A 128 -12.75 9.02 35.27
C THR A 128 -13.48 8.51 36.50
N GLN A 129 -12.90 7.52 37.17
CA GLN A 129 -13.19 7.04 38.53
C GLN A 129 -11.95 6.24 38.94
N ASP A 130 -11.40 6.25 40.14
CA ASP A 130 -11.53 6.99 41.38
C ASP A 130 -10.18 6.69 42.07
N ILE A 131 -9.39 7.69 42.46
CA ILE A 131 -8.34 7.53 43.48
C ILE A 131 -8.83 8.34 44.68
N LEU A 132 -9.48 7.66 45.61
CA LEU A 132 -9.77 8.19 46.94
C LEU A 132 -8.89 7.49 47.97
N ASP A 133 -8.80 8.14 49.12
CA ASP A 133 -8.02 7.86 50.34
C ASP A 133 -6.64 8.53 50.30
N GLY A 134 -6.34 9.67 50.95
CA GLY A 134 -6.99 10.35 52.07
C GLY A 134 -6.14 10.22 53.33
N ASP A 135 -5.38 11.27 53.68
CA ASP A 135 -4.80 11.55 55.01
C ASP A 135 -4.36 13.04 54.96
N GLU A 136 -5.13 14.01 55.43
CA GLU A 136 -5.23 14.48 56.83
C GLU A 136 -3.91 15.02 57.44
N ASN A 137 -3.94 16.32 57.76
CA ASN A 137 -3.25 17.04 58.85
C ASN A 137 -1.70 17.14 58.85
N GLU A 138 -1.17 18.34 58.58
CA GLU A 138 -0.75 19.38 59.56
C GLU A 138 0.06 20.51 58.88
#